data_AF-A0A1F9KM58-F1
#
_entry.id   AF-A0A1F9KM58-F1
#
_cell.length_a   1.000
_cell.length_b   1.000
_cell.length_c   1.000
_cell.angle_alpha   90.00
_cell.angle_beta   90.00
_cell.angle_gamma   90.00
#
_symmetry.space_group_name_H-M   'P 1'
#
loop_
_entity.id
_entity.type
_entity.pdbx_description
1 polymer ?
#
loop_
_entity_poly.entity_id
_entity_poly.type
_entity_poly.pdbx_seq_one_letter_code
_entity_poly.pdbx_strand_id
1 'polypeptide(L)'
;MQLTIRTLRSGWHDKDEILLHAAFQLLVDFVEQEHPDKHIDWNHDVVHRPAWKEIRDLYRWWTAIRSSRRGPLDDKRIARPPLRFDKIAGTKFRKLATPNKKKYAAYYRALKKQARSEQQWHDEDQRNLHRLIEIRDFLWT
;
A
#
# COMPACT_ATOMS: atom_id res chain seq x y z
N MET A 1 -2.20 -5.89 -26.65
CA MET A 1 -1.81 -4.86 -25.67
C MET A 1 -1.56 -5.57 -24.35
N GLN A 2 -0.38 -5.43 -23.74
CA GLN A 2 -0.08 -6.04 -22.43
C GLN A 2 -0.32 -4.97 -21.35
N LEU A 3 -1.25 -5.23 -20.44
CA LEU A 3 -1.50 -4.36 -19.29
C LEU A 3 -0.37 -4.56 -18.27
N THR A 4 0.54 -3.58 -18.20
CA THR A 4 1.62 -3.55 -17.20
C THR A 4 1.18 -2.71 -16.01
N ILE A 5 1.27 -3.27 -14.80
CA ILE A 5 1.02 -2.54 -13.55
C ILE A 5 2.26 -1.68 -13.24
N ARG A 6 2.25 -0.41 -13.62
CA ARG A 6 3.40 0.51 -13.52
C ARG A 6 3.70 0.92 -12.08
N THR A 7 2.71 0.83 -11.20
CA THR A 7 2.83 1.20 -9.78
C THR A 7 3.51 0.14 -8.92
N LEU A 8 3.68 -1.08 -9.43
CA LEU A 8 4.27 -2.21 -8.71
C LEU A 8 5.75 -2.37 -9.09
N ARG A 9 6.62 -2.59 -8.10
CA ARG A 9 8.05 -2.80 -8.34
C ARG A 9 8.32 -4.21 -8.88
N SER A 10 9.52 -4.44 -9.43
CA SER A 10 9.94 -5.79 -9.77
C SER A 10 10.20 -6.62 -8.52
N GLY A 11 9.60 -7.80 -8.41
CA GLY A 11 9.82 -8.69 -7.28
C GLY A 11 8.71 -9.71 -7.10
N TRP A 12 8.78 -10.44 -5.99
CA TRP A 12 7.66 -11.25 -5.53
C TRP A 12 6.69 -10.35 -4.77
N HIS A 13 5.40 -10.51 -5.06
CA HIS A 13 4.31 -9.76 -4.45
C HIS A 13 3.18 -10.72 -4.08
N ASP A 14 2.54 -10.43 -2.95
CA ASP A 14 1.31 -11.10 -2.57
C ASP A 14 0.17 -10.76 -3.54
N LYS A 15 -0.82 -11.64 -3.64
CA LYS A 15 -1.90 -11.52 -4.63
C LYS A 15 -2.86 -10.36 -4.33
N ASP A 16 -3.04 -10.04 -3.05
CA ASP A 16 -3.81 -8.89 -2.60
C ASP A 16 -3.14 -7.56 -2.99
N GLU A 17 -1.81 -7.46 -2.83
CA GLU A 17 -1.04 -6.28 -3.27
C GLU A 17 -1.14 -6.09 -4.78
N ILE A 18 -1.00 -7.17 -5.56
CA ILE A 18 -1.16 -7.14 -7.03
C ILE A 18 -2.57 -6.65 -7.39
N LEU A 19 -3.60 -7.17 -6.73
CA LEU A 19 -4.99 -6.79 -6.99
C LEU A 19 -5.24 -5.31 -6.69
N LEU A 20 -4.74 -4.82 -5.55
CA LEU A 20 -4.83 -3.41 -5.17
C LEU A 20 -4.13 -2.51 -6.20
N HIS A 21 -2.89 -2.84 -6.57
CA HIS A 21 -2.11 -2.07 -7.53
C HIS A 21 -2.72 -2.08 -8.93
N ALA A 22 -3.28 -3.21 -9.38
CA ALA A 22 -3.97 -3.31 -10.65
C ALA A 22 -5.23 -2.42 -10.68
N ALA A 23 -6.06 -2.47 -9.63
CA ALA A 23 -7.27 -1.66 -9.56
C ALA A 23 -6.96 -0.16 -9.57
N PHE A 24 -5.99 0.29 -8.76
CA PHE A 24 -5.62 1.70 -8.72
C PHE A 24 -4.81 2.15 -9.94
N GLN A 25 -4.17 1.23 -10.69
CA GLN A 25 -3.61 1.55 -12.00
C GLN A 25 -4.70 2.02 -12.97
N LEU A 26 -5.87 1.36 -12.98
CA LEU A 26 -7.00 1.75 -13.84
C LEU A 26 -7.50 3.16 -13.48
N LEU A 27 -7.62 3.46 -12.18
CA LEU A 27 -8.00 4.80 -11.72
C LEU A 27 -7.00 5.87 -12.17
N VAL A 28 -5.70 5.59 -12.01
CA VAL A 28 -4.64 6.51 -12.44
C VAL A 28 -4.68 6.71 -13.95
N ASP A 29 -4.85 5.63 -14.73
CA ASP A 29 -4.90 5.71 -16.19
C ASP A 29 -6.10 6.51 -16.67
N PHE A 30 -7.28 6.31 -16.06
CA PHE A 30 -8.46 7.10 -16.32
C PHE A 30 -8.21 8.60 -16.07
N VAL A 31 -7.67 8.96 -14.89
CA VAL A 31 -7.45 10.37 -14.54
C VAL A 31 -6.35 11.03 -15.39
N GLU A 32 -5.23 10.33 -15.58
CA GLU A 32 -4.03 10.92 -16.21
C GLU A 32 -4.02 10.82 -17.73
N GLN A 33 -4.64 9.80 -18.33
CA GLN A 33 -4.58 9.58 -19.78
C GLN A 33 -5.87 9.99 -20.49
N GLU A 34 -7.03 9.70 -19.88
CA GLU A 34 -8.33 10.00 -20.50
C GLU A 34 -8.80 11.44 -20.19
N HIS A 35 -8.20 12.09 -19.19
CA HIS A 35 -8.52 13.47 -18.78
C HIS A 35 -10.02 13.75 -18.71
N PRO A 36 -10.78 12.97 -17.91
CA PRO A 36 -12.23 13.04 -17.87
C PRO A 36 -12.75 14.41 -17.39
N ASP A 37 -11.91 15.20 -16.72
CA ASP A 37 -12.21 16.58 -16.33
C ASP A 37 -12.41 17.52 -17.53
N LYS A 38 -11.89 17.17 -18.70
CA LYS A 38 -12.00 17.97 -19.93
C LYS A 38 -13.19 17.58 -20.81
N HIS A 39 -13.71 16.36 -20.64
CA HIS A 39 -14.64 15.76 -21.60
C HIS A 39 -15.99 15.35 -20.98
N ILE A 40 -16.07 15.23 -19.65
CA ILE A 40 -17.29 14.83 -18.93
C ILE A 40 -17.78 16.03 -18.10
N ASP A 41 -19.06 16.38 -18.26
CA ASP A 41 -19.70 17.33 -17.35
C ASP A 41 -20.08 16.63 -16.03
N TRP A 42 -19.14 16.64 -15.09
CA TRP A 42 -19.34 16.06 -13.75
C TRP A 42 -20.40 16.78 -12.89
N ASN A 43 -20.92 17.93 -13.32
CA ASN A 43 -21.98 18.66 -12.62
C ASN A 43 -23.36 18.46 -13.25
N HIS A 44 -23.44 17.67 -14.33
CA HIS A 44 -24.66 17.39 -15.07
C HIS A 44 -25.78 16.82 -14.18
N ASP A 45 -25.44 15.89 -13.26
CA ASP A 45 -26.41 15.26 -12.39
C ASP A 45 -25.92 15.07 -10.94
N VAL A 46 -26.86 14.63 -10.10
CA VAL A 46 -26.66 14.43 -8.66
C VAL A 46 -25.77 13.23 -8.32
N VAL A 47 -25.46 12.37 -9.29
CA VAL A 47 -24.70 11.11 -9.09
C VAL A 47 -23.25 11.26 -9.55
N HIS A 48 -23.01 11.95 -10.66
CA HIS A 48 -21.70 12.24 -11.22
C HIS A 48 -20.89 13.18 -10.34
N ARG A 49 -21.53 14.18 -9.72
CA ARG A 49 -20.83 15.12 -8.83
C ARG A 49 -20.17 14.43 -7.63
N PRO A 50 -20.87 13.59 -6.83
CA PRO A 50 -20.23 12.86 -5.75
C PRO A 50 -19.23 11.81 -6.27
N ALA A 51 -19.51 11.15 -7.40
CA ALA A 51 -18.57 10.21 -8.02
C ALA A 51 -17.23 10.89 -8.39
N TRP A 52 -17.27 12.08 -9.00
CA TRP A 52 -16.06 12.82 -9.36
C TRP A 52 -15.24 13.23 -8.14
N LYS A 53 -15.91 13.69 -7.08
CA LYS A 53 -15.24 13.99 -5.82
C LYS A 53 -14.52 12.74 -5.29
N GLU A 54 -15.19 11.60 -5.35
CA GLU A 54 -14.66 10.32 -4.87
C GLU A 54 -13.46 9.84 -5.70
N ILE A 55 -13.54 9.93 -7.02
CA ILE A 55 -12.43 9.66 -7.96
C ILE A 55 -11.20 10.49 -7.59
N ARG A 56 -11.39 11.81 -7.39
CA ARG A 56 -10.29 12.73 -7.03
C ARG A 56 -9.70 12.42 -5.66
N ASP A 57 -10.54 12.10 -4.68
CA ASP A 57 -10.11 11.77 -3.32
C ASP A 57 -9.28 10.47 -3.31
N LEU A 58 -9.73 9.43 -4.02
CA LEU A 58 -9.02 8.16 -4.16
C LEU A 58 -7.72 8.30 -4.96
N TYR A 59 -7.74 9.07 -6.05
CA TYR A 59 -6.55 9.33 -6.86
C TYR A 59 -5.49 10.07 -6.04
N ARG A 60 -5.87 11.13 -5.31
CA ARG A 60 -4.96 11.85 -4.41
C ARG A 60 -4.43 10.94 -3.29
N TRP A 61 -5.30 10.11 -2.73
CA TRP A 61 -4.88 9.16 -1.71
C TRP A 61 -3.81 8.22 -2.24
N TRP A 62 -4.03 7.61 -3.41
CA TRP A 62 -3.10 6.66 -4.01
C TRP A 62 -1.75 7.29 -4.34
N THR A 63 -1.78 8.44 -5.02
CA THR A 63 -0.58 9.07 -5.58
C THR A 63 0.25 9.84 -4.55
N ALA A 64 -0.38 10.45 -3.54
CA ALA A 64 0.31 11.32 -2.58
C ALA A 64 0.28 10.80 -1.13
N ILE A 65 -0.87 10.34 -0.64
CA ILE A 65 -1.02 10.02 0.79
C ILE A 65 -0.45 8.63 1.10
N ARG A 66 -0.84 7.62 0.32
CA ARG A 66 -0.38 6.24 0.48
C ARG A 66 1.13 6.14 0.26
N SER A 67 1.64 6.78 -0.79
CA SER A 67 3.06 6.78 -1.16
C SER A 67 3.96 7.47 -0.12
N SER A 68 3.42 8.39 0.68
CA SER A 68 4.15 9.12 1.72
C SER A 68 4.14 8.44 3.09
N ARG A 69 3.54 7.24 3.22
CA ARG A 69 3.55 6.47 4.46
C ARG A 69 4.98 6.26 4.98
N ARG A 70 5.16 6.51 6.28
CA ARG A 70 6.42 6.28 7.01
C ARG A 70 6.13 5.42 8.24
N GLY A 71 6.88 4.35 8.38
CA GLY A 71 6.79 3.43 9.51
C GLY A 71 7.75 3.81 10.64
N PRO A 72 7.45 3.45 11.89
CA PRO A 72 8.39 3.55 13.00
C PRO A 72 9.76 2.91 12.74
N LEU A 73 9.84 1.91 11.86
CA LEU A 73 11.11 1.24 11.49
C LEU A 73 11.94 1.99 10.44
N ASP A 74 11.40 3.03 9.81
CA ASP A 74 12.13 3.87 8.86
C ASP A 74 13.11 4.82 9.55
N ASP A 75 12.98 5.01 10.86
CA ASP A 75 13.92 5.79 11.65
C ASP A 75 15.29 5.10 11.71
N LYS A 76 16.24 5.66 10.96
CA LYS A 76 17.64 5.18 10.87
C LYS A 76 18.40 5.24 12.19
N ARG A 77 17.89 5.97 13.20
CA ARG A 77 18.51 6.08 14.53
C ARG A 77 18.26 4.83 15.38
N ILE A 78 17.30 3.99 15.02
CA ILE A 78 16.96 2.79 15.76
C ILE A 78 17.92 1.66 15.38
N ALA A 79 18.77 1.26 16.33
CA ALA A 79 19.67 0.12 16.14
C ALA A 79 18.89 -1.18 15.89
N ARG A 80 19.16 -1.83 14.75
CA ARG A 80 18.53 -3.11 14.38
C ARG A 80 19.36 -4.29 14.89
N PRO A 81 18.73 -5.35 15.42
CA PRO A 81 19.45 -6.55 15.82
C PRO A 81 20.02 -7.25 14.57
N PRO A 82 21.26 -7.78 14.62
CA PRO A 82 21.82 -8.54 13.51
C PRO A 82 21.10 -9.87 13.35
N LEU A 83 20.86 -10.28 12.10
CA LEU A 83 20.35 -11.61 11.79
C LEU A 83 21.48 -12.63 12.00
N ARG A 84 21.36 -13.46 13.03
CA ARG A 84 22.36 -14.47 13.40
C ARG A 84 21.72 -15.84 13.49
N PHE A 85 22.46 -16.87 13.09
CA PHE A 85 21.98 -18.25 13.11
C PHE A 85 22.97 -19.14 13.86
N ASP A 86 22.48 -19.87 14.86
CA ASP A 86 23.27 -20.82 15.64
C ASP A 86 23.10 -22.23 15.06
N LYS A 87 24.19 -22.99 14.94
CA LYS A 87 24.12 -24.40 14.53
C LYS A 87 23.45 -25.22 15.64
N ILE A 88 22.51 -26.09 15.27
CA ILE A 88 21.90 -27.03 16.21
C ILE A 88 22.77 -28.29 16.27
N ALA A 89 23.26 -28.63 17.46
CA ALA A 89 24.15 -29.77 17.67
C ALA A 89 23.53 -31.07 17.13
N GLY A 90 24.35 -31.89 16.47
CA GLY A 90 23.90 -33.16 15.88
C GLY A 90 23.05 -33.04 14.61
N THR A 91 22.82 -31.84 14.08
CA THR A 91 22.02 -31.66 12.86
C THR A 91 22.70 -30.75 11.83
N LYS A 92 22.18 -30.79 10.59
CA LYS A 92 22.53 -29.84 9.52
C LYS A 92 21.78 -28.51 9.62
N PHE A 93 20.85 -28.38 10.57
CA PHE A 93 19.97 -27.23 10.68
C PHE A 93 20.58 -26.11 11.53
N ARG A 94 20.12 -24.88 11.28
CA ARG A 94 20.47 -23.70 12.05
C ARG A 94 19.22 -23.07 12.64
N LYS A 95 19.30 -22.58 13.86
CA LYS A 95 18.22 -21.82 14.52
C LYS A 95 18.53 -20.34 14.46
N LEU A 96 17.51 -19.51 14.36
CA LEU A 96 17.68 -18.06 14.49
C LEU A 96 18.07 -17.73 15.93
N ALA A 97 19.20 -17.06 16.12
CA ALA A 97 19.66 -16.62 17.42
C ALA A 97 18.76 -15.49 17.91
N THR A 98 18.27 -15.59 19.15
CA THR A 98 17.39 -14.56 19.71
C THR A 98 18.21 -13.34 20.13
N PRO A 99 17.94 -12.14 19.60
CA PRO A 99 18.68 -10.94 19.98
C PRO A 99 18.45 -10.54 21.44
N ASN A 100 19.42 -9.84 22.04
CA ASN A 100 19.25 -9.30 23.39
C ASN A 100 18.15 -8.22 23.42
N LYS A 101 16.99 -8.57 23.98
CA LYS A 101 15.81 -7.70 24.05
C LYS A 101 16.05 -6.38 24.78
N LYS A 102 16.91 -6.37 25.81
CA LYS A 102 17.25 -5.13 26.55
C LYS A 102 18.09 -4.18 25.69
N LYS A 103 19.10 -4.70 24.99
CA LYS A 103 19.96 -3.91 24.08
C LYS A 103 19.17 -3.28 22.93
N TYR A 104 18.18 -4.00 22.39
CA TYR A 104 17.37 -3.56 21.25
C TYR A 104 15.94 -3.15 21.64
N ALA A 105 15.74 -2.66 22.87
CA ALA A 105 14.40 -2.35 23.38
C ALA A 105 13.66 -1.31 22.52
N ALA A 106 14.37 -0.29 22.00
CA ALA A 106 13.80 0.71 21.09
C ALA A 106 13.29 0.08 19.79
N TYR A 107 14.06 -0.85 19.21
CA TYR A 107 13.67 -1.60 18.01
C TYR A 107 12.40 -2.42 18.24
N TYR A 108 12.31 -3.17 19.34
CA TYR A 108 11.11 -3.97 19.63
C TYR A 108 9.87 -3.10 19.91
N ARG A 109 10.04 -1.93 20.54
CA ARG A 109 8.95 -0.95 20.68
C ARG A 109 8.49 -0.41 19.33
N ALA A 110 9.44 -0.09 18.44
CA ALA A 110 9.15 0.34 17.09
C ALA A 110 8.46 -0.76 16.27
N LEU A 111 8.91 -2.01 16.38
CA LEU A 111 8.30 -3.18 15.74
C LEU A 111 6.83 -3.37 16.17
N LYS A 112 6.53 -3.22 17.48
CA LYS A 112 5.15 -3.29 17.97
C LYS A 112 4.28 -2.14 17.43
N LYS A 113 4.85 -0.95 17.28
CA LYS A 113 4.14 0.19 16.67
C LYS A 113 3.94 -0.02 15.16
N GLN A 114 4.95 -0.52 14.48
CA GLN A 114 4.92 -0.85 13.05
C GLN A 114 3.78 -1.84 12.76
N ALA A 115 3.67 -2.93 13.52
CA ALA A 115 2.61 -3.91 13.33
C ALA A 115 1.19 -3.28 13.44
N ARG A 116 1.01 -2.28 14.33
CA ARG A 116 -0.26 -1.55 14.43
C ARG A 116 -0.49 -0.66 13.22
N SER A 117 0.55 0.04 12.76
CA SER A 117 0.47 0.87 11.55
C SER A 117 0.18 0.04 10.31
N GLU A 118 0.81 -1.13 10.16
CA GLU A 118 0.55 -2.06 9.06
C GLU A 118 -0.90 -2.54 9.05
N GLN A 119 -1.46 -2.90 10.21
CA GLN A 119 -2.88 -3.25 10.29
C GLN A 119 -3.77 -2.08 9.86
N GLN A 120 -3.51 -0.87 10.36
CA GLN A 120 -4.29 0.32 9.99
C GLN A 120 -4.20 0.64 8.50
N TRP A 121 -3.01 0.48 7.91
CA TRP A 121 -2.80 0.68 6.47
C TRP A 121 -3.49 -0.38 5.63
N HIS A 122 -3.46 -1.64 6.08
CA HIS A 122 -4.19 -2.72 5.44
C HIS A 122 -5.71 -2.44 5.45
N ASP A 123 -6.27 -2.03 6.59
CA ASP A 123 -7.69 -1.72 6.70
C ASP A 123 -8.08 -0.49 5.86
N GLU A 124 -7.20 0.51 5.76
CA GLU A 124 -7.37 1.66 4.87
C GLU A 124 -7.31 1.25 3.39
N ASP A 125 -6.35 0.42 3.00
CA ASP A 125 -6.20 -0.10 1.64
C ASP A 125 -7.47 -0.87 1.23
N GLN A 126 -7.99 -1.75 2.10
CA GLN A 126 -9.24 -2.48 1.89
C GLN A 126 -10.43 -1.52 1.71
N ARG A 127 -10.58 -0.54 2.61
CA ARG A 127 -11.67 0.44 2.54
C ARG A 127 -11.63 1.22 1.23
N ASN A 128 -10.46 1.66 0.81
CA ASN A 128 -10.33 2.45 -0.41
C ASN A 128 -10.49 1.62 -1.68
N LEU A 129 -10.13 0.33 -1.64
CA LEU A 129 -10.46 -0.60 -2.72
C LEU A 129 -11.98 -0.80 -2.84
N HIS A 130 -12.71 -0.96 -1.73
CA HIS A 130 -14.18 -1.01 -1.78
C HIS A 130 -14.76 0.27 -2.38
N ARG A 131 -14.30 1.44 -1.92
CA ARG A 131 -14.72 2.74 -2.47
C ARG A 131 -14.49 2.84 -3.98
N LEU A 132 -13.35 2.34 -4.47
CA LEU A 132 -13.06 2.29 -5.90
C LEU A 132 -14.03 1.37 -6.67
N ILE A 133 -14.37 0.20 -6.11
CA ILE A 133 -15.31 -0.73 -6.72
C ILE A 133 -16.72 -0.10 -6.83
N GLU A 134 -17.14 0.67 -5.83
CA GLU A 134 -18.45 1.34 -5.84
C GLU A 134 -18.58 2.39 -6.96
N ILE A 135 -17.49 3.06 -7.31
CA ILE A 135 -17.49 4.10 -8.36
C ILE A 135 -17.05 3.58 -9.73
N ARG A 136 -16.81 2.27 -9.89
CA ARG A 136 -16.27 1.69 -11.13
C ARG A 136 -17.13 2.00 -12.37
N ASP A 137 -18.44 2.13 -12.18
CA ASP A 137 -19.40 2.40 -13.25
C ASP A 137 -19.30 3.86 -13.75
N PHE A 138 -18.41 4.68 -13.20
CA PHE A 138 -18.05 6.03 -13.68
C PHE A 138 -16.66 6.07 -14.33
N LEU A 139 -15.92 4.95 -14.36
CA LEU A 139 -14.60 4.84 -14.97
C LEU A 139 -14.69 4.33 -16.42
N TRP A 140 -15.67 4.83 -17.17
CA TRP A 140 -15.83 4.53 -18.59
C TRP A 140 -15.72 5.81 -19.40
N THR A 141 -15.28 5.65 -20.65
CA THR A 141 -15.35 6.63 -21.73
C THR A 141 -16.25 6.14 -22.85
#